data_AF-A0A7W0MNU6-F1
#
_entry.id   AF-A0A7W0MNU6-F1
#
_cell.length_a   1.000
_cell.length_b   1.000
_cell.length_c   1.000
_cell.angle_alpha   90.00
_cell.angle_beta   90.00
_cell.angle_gamma   90.00
#
_symmetry.space_group_name_H-M   'P 1'
#
loop_
_entity.id
_entity.type
_entity.pdbx_description
1 polymer ?
#
loop_
_entity_poly.entity_id
_entity_poly.type
_entity_poly.pdbx_seq_one_letter_code
_entity_poly.pdbx_strand_id
1 'polypeptide(L)' 'MSRPDRLALAVLSGALVVPDAGDLLVIRADSPALAEVVDPGRLVFEASFRPAHDLIAAAGLRVTPRATAPAAMA' A
#
# COMPACT_ATOMS: atom_id res chain seq x y z
N MET A 1 20.12 -6.78 -5.14
CA MET A 1 19.05 -6.43 -6.10
C MET A 1 17.74 -6.47 -5.33
N SER A 2 17.04 -5.34 -5.23
CA SER A 2 15.72 -5.28 -4.60
C SER A 2 14.80 -6.27 -5.32
N ARG A 3 14.09 -7.12 -4.58
CA ARG A 3 13.15 -8.09 -5.15
C ARG A 3 12.12 -7.30 -5.97
N PRO A 4 11.77 -7.72 -7.21
CA PRO A 4 10.74 -7.03 -7.97
C PRO A 4 9.47 -6.97 -7.14
N ASP A 5 8.93 -5.78 -7.00
CA ASP A 5 7.72 -5.52 -6.23
C ASP A 5 6.56 -6.28 -6.87
N ARG A 6 6.20 -7.40 -6.23
CA ARG A 6 5.22 -8.35 -6.77
C ARG A 6 3.83 -7.73 -6.84
N LEU A 7 3.53 -6.78 -5.97
CA LEU A 7 2.21 -6.15 -5.93
C LEU A 7 2.06 -5.20 -7.11
N ALA A 8 3.06 -4.36 -7.36
CA ALA A 8 3.09 -3.50 -8.54
C ALA A 8 3.00 -4.33 -9.84
N LEU A 9 3.73 -5.45 -9.91
CA LEU A 9 3.69 -6.36 -11.06
C LEU A 9 2.30 -7.00 -11.25
N ALA A 10 1.62 -7.38 -10.17
CA ALA A 10 0.28 -7.96 -10.24
C ALA A 10 -0.75 -6.95 -10.77
N VAL A 11 -0.63 -5.67 -10.41
CA VAL A 11 -1.47 -4.60 -10.96
C VAL A 11 -1.17 -4.40 -12.45
N LEU A 12 0.10 -4.27 -12.84
CA LEU A 12 0.51 -4.05 -14.24
C LEU A 12 0.10 -5.20 -15.18
N SER A 13 0.18 -6.44 -14.69
CA SER A 13 -0.21 -7.62 -15.47
C SER A 13 -1.73 -7.83 -15.54
N GLY A 14 -2.52 -7.04 -14.81
CA GLY A 14 -3.96 -7.22 -14.67
C GLY A 14 -4.36 -8.44 -13.83
N ALA A 15 -3.39 -9.12 -13.19
CA ALA A 15 -3.66 -10.23 -12.29
C ALA A 15 -4.34 -9.78 -10.98
N LEU A 16 -4.14 -8.52 -10.58
CA LEU A 16 -4.86 -7.86 -9.51
C LEU A 16 -5.68 -6.71 -10.08
N VAL A 17 -7.01 -6.84 -10.03
CA VAL A 17 -7.92 -5.77 -10.44
C VAL A 17 -8.02 -4.74 -9.33
N VAL A 18 -7.70 -3.50 -9.65
CA VAL A 18 -7.81 -2.36 -8.73
C VAL A 18 -9.08 -1.59 -9.11
N PRO A 19 -9.96 -1.27 -8.14
CA PRO A 19 -11.14 -0.44 -8.41
C PRO A 19 -10.76 0.90 -9.04
N ASP A 20 -11.61 1.45 -9.90
CA ASP A 20 -11.35 2.72 -10.58
C ASP A 20 -11.37 3.94 -9.64
N ALA A 21 -12.06 3.83 -8.50
CA ALA A 21 -12.23 4.89 -7.53
C ALA A 21 -12.13 4.41 -6.08
N GLY A 22 -12.01 5.37 -5.16
CA GLY A 22 -11.90 5.13 -3.72
C GLY A 22 -10.46 4.93 -3.23
N ASP A 23 -10.29 5.02 -1.92
CA ASP A 23 -9.02 4.78 -1.24
C ASP A 23 -8.68 3.28 -1.25
N LEU A 24 -7.39 3.00 -1.41
CA LEU A 24 -6.80 1.67 -1.43
C LEU A 24 -5.93 1.51 -0.20
N LEU A 25 -6.40 0.70 0.74
CA LEU A 25 -5.66 0.37 1.95
C LEU A 25 -4.63 -0.73 1.65
N VAL A 26 -3.36 -0.39 1.75
CA VAL A 26 -2.24 -1.30 1.54
C VAL A 26 -1.77 -1.82 2.90
N ILE A 27 -2.20 -3.02 3.25
CA ILE A 27 -1.97 -3.62 4.57
C ILE A 27 -0.60 -4.30 4.62
N ARG A 28 0.20 -3.99 5.66
CA ARG A 28 1.53 -4.60 5.91
C ARG A 28 2.52 -4.51 4.74
N ALA A 29 2.33 -3.58 3.80
CA ALA A 29 3.14 -3.56 2.60
C ALA A 29 4.47 -2.83 2.78
N ASP A 30 5.48 -3.38 2.12
CA ASP A 30 6.83 -2.88 1.91
C ASP A 30 7.02 -2.44 0.45
N SER A 31 5.94 -1.97 -0.17
CA SER A 31 5.77 -1.82 -1.63
C SER A 31 5.59 -0.35 -2.03
N PRO A 32 6.64 0.49 -1.94
CA PRO A 32 6.55 1.89 -2.38
C PRO A 32 6.39 2.00 -3.90
N ALA A 33 6.84 1.01 -4.66
CA ALA A 33 6.72 1.00 -6.13
C ALA A 33 5.26 0.89 -6.61
N LEU A 34 4.31 0.55 -5.72
CA LEU A 34 2.89 0.61 -6.04
C LEU A 34 2.45 2.04 -6.41
N ALA A 35 3.10 3.06 -5.85
CA ALA A 35 2.85 4.47 -6.18
C ALA A 35 3.28 4.86 -7.60
N GLU A 36 4.03 4.00 -8.31
CA GLU A 36 4.41 4.21 -9.70
C GLU A 36 3.33 3.72 -10.68
N VAL A 37 2.40 2.86 -10.21
CA VAL A 37 1.40 2.18 -11.05
C VAL A 37 -0.04 2.47 -10.64
N VAL A 38 -0.25 2.96 -9.42
CA VAL A 38 -1.53 3.42 -8.90
C VAL A 38 -1.35 4.87 -8.42
N ASP A 39 -2.37 5.70 -8.65
CA ASP A 39 -2.38 7.09 -8.16
C ASP A 39 -2.03 7.15 -6.65
N PRO A 40 -0.91 7.79 -6.27
CA PRO A 40 -0.49 7.92 -4.88
C PRO A 40 -1.56 8.57 -3.99
N GLY A 41 -2.39 9.45 -4.55
CA GLY A 41 -3.50 10.11 -3.85
C GLY A 41 -4.60 9.15 -3.40
N ARG A 42 -4.62 7.92 -3.93
CA ARG A 42 -5.55 6.85 -3.54
C ARG A 42 -4.94 5.84 -2.58
N LEU A 43 -3.61 5.78 -2.47
CA LEU A 43 -2.93 4.82 -1.62
C LEU A 43 -2.93 5.29 -0.16
N VAL A 44 -3.27 4.39 0.75
CA VAL A 44 -3.12 4.55 2.19
C VAL A 44 -2.39 3.33 2.73
N PHE A 45 -1.18 3.51 3.26
CA PHE A 45 -0.39 2.42 3.79
C PHE A 45 -0.70 2.21 5.27
N GLU A 46 -1.03 0.98 5.67
CA GLU A 46 -1.12 0.65 7.09
C GLU A 46 0.28 0.66 7.71
N ALA A 47 0.43 1.29 8.87
CA ALA A 47 1.68 1.31 9.61
C ALA A 47 2.20 -0.12 9.86
N SER A 48 3.41 -0.37 9.35
CA SER A 48 4.13 -1.64 9.49
C SER A 48 5.34 -1.51 10.41
N PHE A 49 6.11 -2.59 10.58
CA PHE A 49 7.35 -2.56 11.35
C PHE A 49 8.41 -1.70 10.64
N ARG A 50 9.26 -1.04 11.43
CA ARG A 50 10.46 -0.34 10.92
C ARG A 50 11.46 -1.37 10.37
N PRO A 51 12.20 -1.06 9.28
CA PRO A 51 12.36 0.25 8.64
C PRO A 51 11.36 0.56 7.52
N ALA A 52 10.52 -0.39 7.10
CA ALA A 52 9.64 -0.22 5.93
C ALA A 52 8.66 0.96 6.06
N HIS A 53 8.07 1.12 7.25
CA HIS A 53 7.22 2.28 7.57
C HIS A 53 7.92 3.62 7.32
N ASP A 54 9.16 3.74 7.75
CA ASP A 54 9.89 5.02 7.70
C ASP A 54 10.27 5.37 6.25
N LEU A 55 10.55 4.36 5.41
CA LEU A 55 10.78 4.56 3.97
C LEU A 55 9.53 5.04 3.24
N ILE A 56 8.35 4.50 3.59
CA ILE A 56 7.06 4.92 3.00
C ILE A 56 6.73 6.35 3.41
N ALA A 57 6.89 6.68 4.70
CA ALA A 57 6.69 8.04 5.19
C ALA A 57 7.67 9.04 4.56
N ALA A 58 8.95 8.67 4.42
CA ALA A 58 9.96 9.51 3.77
C ALA A 58 9.69 9.74 2.28
N ALA A 59 9.01 8.80 1.62
CA ALA A 59 8.54 8.96 0.23
C ALA A 59 7.31 9.88 0.09
N GLY A 60 6.79 10.43 1.19
CA GLY A 60 5.63 11.34 1.18
C GLY A 60 4.28 10.63 1.00
N LEU A 61 4.23 9.30 1.14
CA LEU A 61 3.02 8.52 0.98
C LEU A 61 2.15 8.56 2.24
N ARG A 62 0.82 8.49 2.07
CA ARG A 62 -0.13 8.52 3.19
C ARG A 62 -0.01 7.24 4.02
N VAL A 63 0.18 7.38 5.34
CA VAL A 63 0.24 6.27 6.29
C VAL A 63 -0.86 6.42 7.32
N THR A 64 -1.53 5.32 7.68
CA THR A 64 -2.54 5.25 8.73
C THR A 64 -2.11 4.28 9.84
N PRO A 65 -2.45 4.51 11.12
CA PRO A 65 -2.22 3.54 12.18
C PRO A 65 -2.84 2.18 11.86
N ARG A 66 -2.22 1.10 12.32
CA ARG A 66 -2.83 -0.24 12.24
C ARG A 66 -4.16 -0.26 13.00
N ALA A 67 -5.18 -0.81 12.36
CA ALA A 67 -6.45 -1.09 13.04
C ALA A 67 -6.19 -2.10 14.19
N THR A 68 -6.45 -1.66 15.42
CA THR A 68 -6.23 -2.45 16.64
C THR A 68 -7.48 -3.18 17.12
N ALA A 69 -8.65 -2.87 16.56
CA ALA A 69 -9.91 -3.54 16.86
C ALA A 69 -10.30 -4.49 15.71
N PRO A 70 -10.90 -5.66 16.01
CA PRO A 70 -11.64 -6.38 14.97
C PRO A 70 -12.70 -5.42 14.42
N ALA A 71 -12.85 -5.38 13.10
CA ALA A 71 -13.93 -4.63 12.48
C ALA A 71 -15.23 -5.07 13.16
N ALA A 72 -15.87 -4.16 13.90
CA ALA A 72 -17.20 -4.40 14.41
C ALA A 72 -18.07 -4.64 13.18
N MET A 73 -18.48 -5.88 12.96
CA MET A 73 -19.49 -6.22 11.97
C MET A 73 -20.77 -5.50 12.39
N ALA A 74 -21.08 -4.40 11.69
CA ALA A 74 -22.35 -3.70 11.75
C ALA A 74 -23.16 -4.04 10.49
#